data_AF-A0A1G3U6P9-F1
#
_entry.id   AF-A0A1G3U6P9-F1
#
_cell.length_a   1.000
_cell.length_b   1.000
_cell.length_c   1.000
_cell.angle_alpha   90.00
_cell.angle_beta   90.00
_cell.angle_gamma   90.00
#
_symmetry.space_group_name_H-M   'P 1'
#
loop_
_entity.id
_entity.type
_entity.pdbx_description
1 polymer ?
#
loop_
_entity_poly.entity_id
_entity_poly.type
_entity_poly.pdbx_seq_one_letter_code
_entity_poly.pdbx_strand_id
1 'polypeptide(L)'
;MYSQITKGKYQNIEVSNDFDFFIYDDGKKYPIERFSGGEVDLANLVLRIAISKTLTELSGASSIGFLAFDEVFGSQDESRRMEILEAFHTIKEQYRQIFLISHEMEIKEMFERVVEL
;
A
#
# COMPACT_ATOMS: atom_id res chain seq x y z
N MET A 1 -2.10 -5.89 -8.28
CA MET A 1 -1.34 -5.22 -7.19
C MET A 1 -1.60 -5.90 -5.84
N TYR A 2 -2.83 -5.88 -5.30
CA TYR A 2 -3.09 -6.45 -3.96
C TYR A 2 -2.73 -7.93 -3.82
N SER A 3 -3.09 -8.76 -4.81
CA SER A 3 -2.71 -10.18 -4.81
C SER A 3 -1.21 -10.43 -4.87
N GLN A 4 -0.47 -9.60 -5.61
CA GLN A 4 0.99 -9.73 -5.67
C GLN A 4 1.61 -9.44 -4.31
N ILE A 5 1.23 -8.32 -3.69
CA ILE A 5 1.75 -7.90 -2.38
C ILE A 5 1.43 -8.91 -1.28
N THR A 6 0.23 -9.50 -1.32
CA THR A 6 -0.22 -10.48 -0.33
C THR A 6 0.18 -11.92 -0.69
N LYS A 7 1.07 -12.09 -1.68
CA LYS A 7 1.58 -13.39 -2.15
C LYS A 7 0.45 -14.39 -2.49
N GLY A 8 -0.63 -13.87 -3.08
CA GLY A 8 -1.79 -14.64 -3.50
C GLY A 8 -2.83 -14.89 -2.40
N LYS A 9 -2.56 -14.53 -1.14
CA LYS A 9 -3.50 -14.73 -0.02
C LYS A 9 -4.86 -14.08 -0.31
N TYR A 10 -4.84 -12.85 -0.82
CA TYR A 10 -6.04 -12.12 -1.21
C TYR A 10 -6.05 -11.84 -2.70
N GLN A 11 -7.22 -11.92 -3.35
CA GLN A 11 -7.30 -11.80 -4.79
C GLN A 11 -7.38 -10.33 -5.23
N ASN A 12 -8.27 -9.56 -4.64
CA ASN A 12 -8.45 -8.13 -4.92
C ASN A 12 -9.24 -7.43 -3.80
N ILE A 13 -9.31 -6.12 -3.92
CA ILE A 13 -10.15 -5.23 -3.11
C ILE A 13 -11.26 -4.72 -4.02
N GLU A 14 -12.48 -4.69 -3.50
CA GLU A 14 -13.64 -4.08 -4.15
C GLU A 14 -14.18 -2.96 -3.25
N VAL A 15 -14.50 -1.82 -3.87
CA VAL A 15 -15.14 -0.68 -3.22
C VAL A 15 -16.53 -0.53 -3.81
N SER A 16 -17.57 -0.58 -2.96
CA SER A 16 -18.96 -0.39 -3.41
C SER A 16 -19.24 1.08 -3.74
N ASN A 17 -20.40 1.35 -4.35
CA ASN A 17 -20.86 2.72 -4.58
C ASN A 17 -21.16 3.48 -3.27
N ASP A 18 -21.44 2.74 -2.19
CA ASP A 18 -21.65 3.27 -0.85
C ASP A 18 -20.32 3.39 -0.06
N PHE A 19 -19.19 3.20 -0.74
CA PHE A 19 -17.83 3.21 -0.17
C PHE A 19 -17.55 2.09 0.83
N ASP A 20 -18.30 0.99 0.79
CA ASP A 20 -17.97 -0.20 1.56
C ASP A 20 -16.75 -0.90 0.98
N PHE A 21 -15.88 -1.36 1.88
CA PHE A 21 -14.63 -2.03 1.53
C PHE A 21 -14.74 -3.53 1.69
N PHE A 22 -14.41 -4.25 0.62
CA PHE A 22 -14.39 -5.69 0.63
C PHE A 22 -13.09 -6.26 0.11
N ILE A 23 -12.67 -7.37 0.72
CA ILE A 23 -11.51 -8.14 0.30
C ILE A 23 -11.99 -9.52 -0.16
N TYR A 24 -11.50 -9.96 -1.30
CA TYR A 24 -11.72 -11.33 -1.78
C TYR A 24 -10.69 -12.27 -1.17
N ASP A 25 -11.19 -13.25 -0.43
CA ASP A 25 -10.46 -14.30 0.26
C ASP A 25 -11.06 -15.65 -0.16
N ASP A 26 -10.24 -16.49 -0.81
CA ASP A 26 -10.64 -17.75 -1.44
C ASP A 26 -11.90 -17.63 -2.34
N GLY A 27 -11.93 -16.58 -3.18
CA GLY A 27 -13.03 -16.32 -4.11
C GLY A 27 -14.33 -15.83 -3.47
N LYS A 28 -14.36 -15.62 -2.15
CA LYS A 28 -15.49 -15.05 -1.43
C LYS A 28 -15.20 -13.62 -0.98
N LYS A 29 -16.22 -12.77 -1.09
CA LYS A 29 -16.16 -11.37 -0.68
C LYS A 29 -16.46 -11.25 0.82
N TYR A 30 -15.56 -10.60 1.57
CA TYR A 30 -15.74 -10.32 2.99
C TYR A 30 -15.57 -8.84 3.31
N PRO A 31 -16.32 -8.32 4.29
CA PRO A 31 -16.17 -6.95 4.77
C PRO A 31 -14.80 -6.77 5.45
N ILE A 32 -14.20 -5.59 5.28
CA ILE A 32 -12.84 -5.28 5.75
C ILE A 32 -12.67 -5.46 7.28
N GLU A 33 -13.75 -5.29 8.04
CA GLU A 33 -13.80 -5.44 9.50
C GLU A 33 -13.53 -6.87 9.98
N ARG A 34 -13.63 -7.86 9.08
CA ARG A 34 -13.27 -9.26 9.39
C ARG A 34 -11.75 -9.43 9.58
N PHE A 35 -10.95 -8.58 8.94
CA PHE A 35 -9.51 -8.77 8.82
C PHE A 35 -8.76 -8.16 10.01
N SER A 36 -7.54 -8.63 10.23
CA SER A 36 -6.68 -8.08 11.29
C SER A 36 -6.27 -6.62 11.01
N GLY A 37 -5.89 -5.88 12.04
CA GLY A 37 -5.49 -4.47 11.90
C GLY A 37 -4.43 -4.24 10.81
N GLY A 38 -3.38 -5.07 10.77
CA GLY A 38 -2.34 -4.96 9.74
C GLY A 38 -2.81 -5.31 8.33
N GLU A 39 -3.81 -6.19 8.17
CA GLU A 39 -4.42 -6.48 6.87
C GLU A 39 -5.27 -5.30 6.38
N VAL A 40 -6.00 -4.67 7.30
CA VAL A 40 -6.75 -3.44 7.04
C VAL A 40 -5.80 -2.31 6.66
N ASP A 41 -4.68 -2.14 7.37
CA ASP A 41 -3.68 -1.12 7.07
C ASP A 41 -3.05 -1.31 5.68
N LEU A 42 -2.70 -2.55 5.31
CA LEU A 42 -2.19 -2.84 3.98
C LEU A 42 -3.23 -2.58 2.89
N ALA A 43 -4.49 -2.99 3.11
CA ALA A 43 -5.58 -2.72 2.18
C ALA A 43 -5.78 -1.21 1.99
N ASN A 44 -5.74 -0.43 3.07
CA ASN A 44 -5.83 1.03 3.06
C ASN A 44 -4.66 1.67 2.32
N LEU A 45 -3.43 1.17 2.50
CA LEU A 45 -2.26 1.65 1.76
C LEU A 45 -2.43 1.42 0.25
N VAL A 46 -2.81 0.20 -0.12
CA VAL A 46 -3.03 -0.20 -1.52
C VAL A 46 -4.14 0.62 -2.18
N LEU A 47 -5.20 0.93 -1.42
CA LEU A 47 -6.25 1.84 -1.86
C LEU A 47 -5.72 3.26 -2.11
N ARG A 48 -4.98 3.85 -1.15
CA ARG A 48 -4.43 5.20 -1.30
C ARG A 48 -3.56 5.32 -2.55
N ILE A 49 -2.75 4.29 -2.80
CA ILE A 49 -1.94 4.17 -4.02
C ILE A 49 -2.84 4.10 -5.26
N ALA A 50 -3.89 3.28 -5.25
CA ALA A 50 -4.81 3.15 -6.38
C ALA A 50 -5.52 4.48 -6.70
N ILE A 51 -6.02 5.18 -5.69
CA ILE A 51 -6.65 6.50 -5.84
C ILE A 51 -5.65 7.49 -6.43
N SER A 52 -4.42 7.54 -5.91
CA SER A 52 -3.38 8.44 -6.43
C SER A 52 -3.10 8.20 -7.92
N LYS A 53 -3.06 6.93 -8.36
CA LYS A 53 -2.93 6.56 -9.78
C LYS A 53 -4.11 7.06 -10.60
N THR A 54 -5.34 6.76 -10.17
CA THR A 54 -6.55 7.18 -10.87
C THR A 54 -6.66 8.70 -11.01
N LEU A 55 -6.36 9.47 -9.97
CA LEU A 55 -6.37 10.94 -10.03
C LEU A 55 -5.36 11.50 -11.05
N THR A 56 -4.25 10.80 -11.24
CA THR A 56 -3.20 11.22 -12.16
C THR A 56 -3.58 10.95 -13.60
N GLU A 57 -4.11 9.77 -13.86
CA GLU A 57 -4.70 9.41 -15.16
C GLU A 57 -5.81 10.41 -15.54
N LEU A 58 -6.68 10.78 -14.59
CA LEU A 58 -7.77 11.74 -14.81
C LEU A 58 -7.28 13.17 -15.05
N SER A 59 -6.17 13.59 -14.44
CA SER A 59 -5.62 14.94 -14.64
C SER A 59 -4.87 15.10 -15.97
N GLY A 60 -4.71 14.02 -16.75
CA GLY A 60 -3.93 14.02 -17.99
C GLY A 60 -2.42 14.12 -17.74
N ALA A 61 -1.99 14.03 -16.48
CA ALA A 61 -0.59 13.97 -16.13
C ALA A 61 -0.02 12.60 -16.50
N SER A 62 1.19 12.58 -17.06
CA SER A 62 1.86 11.34 -17.46
C SER A 62 2.48 10.57 -16.29
N SER A 63 2.60 11.19 -15.11
CA SER A 63 3.17 10.56 -13.92
C SER A 63 2.81 11.31 -12.64
N ILE A 64 2.83 10.61 -11.52
CA ILE A 64 2.81 11.25 -10.19
C ILE A 64 4.25 11.63 -9.85
N GLY A 65 4.46 12.91 -9.60
CA GLY A 65 5.79 13.41 -9.24
C GLY A 65 6.24 12.96 -7.85
N PHE A 66 5.31 12.82 -6.90
CA PHE A 66 5.64 12.68 -5.49
C PHE A 66 4.56 11.95 -4.69
N LEU A 67 4.98 11.01 -3.85
CA LEU A 67 4.18 10.45 -2.76
C LEU A 67 4.94 10.61 -1.44
N ALA A 68 4.22 10.91 -0.37
CA ALA A 68 4.75 10.90 0.99
C ALA A 68 3.82 10.09 1.89
N PHE A 69 4.43 9.30 2.76
CA PHE A 69 3.78 8.39 3.69
C PHE A 69 4.42 8.56 5.06
N ASP A 70 3.59 8.80 6.07
CA ASP A 70 4.02 9.01 7.45
C ASP A 70 3.60 7.83 8.32
N GLU A 71 4.56 7.31 9.09
CA GLU A 71 4.42 6.20 10.04
C GLU A 71 3.70 4.94 9.50
N VAL A 72 3.89 4.61 8.22
CA VAL A 72 3.20 3.48 7.57
C VAL A 72 3.65 2.10 8.07
N PHE A 73 4.70 2.03 8.89
CA PHE A 73 5.25 0.79 9.42
C PHE A 73 5.01 0.60 10.93
N GLY A 74 4.62 1.64 11.67
CA GLY A 74 4.70 1.67 13.13
C GLY A 74 3.82 0.67 13.90
N SER A 75 2.86 0.03 13.24
CA SER A 75 1.97 -0.99 13.84
C SER A 75 2.14 -2.39 13.24
N GLN A 76 3.16 -2.60 12.39
CA GLN A 76 3.26 -3.78 11.52
C GLN A 76 4.34 -4.75 11.98
N ASP A 77 4.04 -6.05 11.92
CA ASP A 77 5.04 -7.09 12.12
C ASP A 77 6.06 -7.13 10.96
N GLU A 78 7.15 -7.90 11.12
CA GLU A 78 8.19 -8.05 10.10
C GLU A 78 7.65 -8.51 8.74
N SER A 79 6.78 -9.53 8.72
CA SER A 79 6.20 -10.04 7.48
C SER A 79 5.42 -8.95 6.76
N ARG A 80 4.65 -8.16 7.52
CA ARG A 80 3.81 -7.10 6.99
C ARG A 80 4.61 -5.89 6.51
N ARG A 81 5.68 -5.52 7.23
CA ARG A 81 6.62 -4.49 6.76
C ARG A 81 7.21 -4.86 5.40
N MET A 82 7.54 -6.14 5.20
CA MET A 82 8.01 -6.63 3.90
C MET A 82 6.94 -6.57 2.80
N GLU A 83 5.69 -6.91 3.09
CA GLU A 83 4.57 -6.75 2.13
C GLU A 83 4.39 -5.28 1.75
N ILE A 84 4.46 -4.35 2.70
CA ILE A 84 4.36 -2.91 2.45
C ILE A 84 5.53 -2.43 1.57
N LEU A 85 6.76 -2.87 1.84
CA LEU A 85 7.92 -2.55 1.02
C LEU A 85 7.76 -3.08 -0.42
N GLU A 86 7.22 -4.29 -0.59
CA GLU A 86 6.90 -4.85 -1.91
C GLU A 86 5.84 -4.02 -2.64
N ALA A 87 4.85 -3.48 -1.91
CA ALA A 87 3.86 -2.56 -2.47
C ALA A 87 4.53 -1.30 -3.03
N PHE A 88 5.44 -0.69 -2.27
CA PHE A 88 6.20 0.48 -2.72
C PHE A 88 7.11 0.17 -3.91
N HIS A 89 7.79 -0.99 -3.89
CA HIS A 89 8.63 -1.41 -5.00
C HIS A 89 7.82 -1.60 -6.30
N THR A 90 6.63 -2.21 -6.21
CA THR A 90 5.74 -2.44 -7.35
C THR A 90 5.30 -1.15 -8.03
N ILE A 91 5.25 -0.04 -7.28
CA ILE A 91 4.83 1.25 -7.82
C ILE A 91 6.01 2.17 -8.12
N LYS A 92 7.21 1.90 -7.62
CA LYS A 92 8.38 2.79 -7.73
C LYS A 92 8.62 3.33 -9.14
N GLU A 93 8.47 2.50 -10.18
CA GLU A 93 8.68 2.93 -11.58
C GLU A 93 7.62 3.93 -12.10
N GLN A 94 6.46 4.00 -11.45
CA GLN A 94 5.33 4.87 -11.84
C GLN A 94 5.37 6.23 -11.14
N TYR A 95 6.23 6.37 -10.13
CA TYR A 95 6.34 7.55 -9.29
C TYR A 95 7.76 8.07 -9.33
N ARG A 96 7.95 9.36 -9.64
CA ARG A 96 9.29 9.94 -9.69
C ARG A 96 9.98 9.91 -8.31
N GLN A 97 9.20 9.98 -7.22
CA GLN A 97 9.73 10.01 -5.87
C GLN A 97 8.71 9.51 -4.84
N ILE A 98 9.15 8.65 -3.92
CA ILE A 98 8.36 8.17 -2.77
C ILE A 98 9.15 8.50 -1.50
N PHE A 99 8.54 9.25 -0.58
CA PHE A 99 9.06 9.57 0.74
C PHE A 99 8.34 8.76 1.81
N LEU A 100 9.12 8.21 2.74
CA LEU A 100 8.64 7.41 3.84
C LEU A 100 9.23 7.98 5.13
N ILE A 101 8.38 8.28 6.09
CA ILE A 101 8.74 8.71 7.43
C ILE A 101 8.39 7.55 8.35
N SER A 102 9.35 7.13 9.18
CA SER A 102 9.19 5.98 10.08
C SER A 102 10.22 6.03 11.19
N HIS A 103 9.83 5.59 12.39
CA HIS A 103 10.76 5.31 13.48
C HIS A 103 11.37 3.89 13.40
N GLU A 104 10.87 3.04 12.52
CA GLU A 104 11.34 1.66 12.33
C GLU A 104 12.74 1.62 11.69
N MET A 105 13.75 1.23 12.46
CA MET A 105 15.13 1.16 11.96
C MET A 105 15.45 -0.09 11.14
N GLU A 106 14.69 -1.18 11.35
CA GLU A 106 14.98 -2.48 10.74
C GLU A 106 14.80 -2.48 9.21
N ILE A 107 14.01 -1.54 8.69
CA ILE A 107 13.75 -1.40 7.25
C ILE A 107 14.73 -0.45 6.54
N LYS A 108 15.67 0.19 7.26
CA LYS A 108 16.58 1.20 6.70
C LYS A 108 17.39 0.67 5.51
N GLU A 109 17.88 -0.57 5.59
CA GLU A 109 18.69 -1.20 4.54
C GLU A 109 17.92 -1.46 3.24
N MET A 110 16.58 -1.41 3.29
CA MET A 110 15.70 -1.64 2.14
C MET A 110 15.48 -0.38 1.29
N PHE A 111 16.03 0.78 1.71
CA PHE A 111 15.87 2.06 1.03
C PHE A 111 17.15 2.51 0.32
N GLU A 112 16.99 3.14 -0.85
CA GLU A 112 18.12 3.67 -1.62
C GLU A 112 18.78 4.88 -0.97
N ARG A 113 18.00 5.65 -0.21
CA ARG A 113 18.41 6.87 0.46
C ARG A 113 17.73 6.94 1.81
N VAL A 114 18.51 7.19 2.85
CA VAL A 114 18.03 7.41 4.23
C VAL A 114 18.54 8.78 4.68
N VAL A 115 17.66 9.55 5.32
CA VAL A 115 18.00 10.83 5.96
C VAL A 115 17.75 10.67 7.44
N GLU A 116 18.76 10.94 8.26
CA GLU A 116 18.68 10.93 9.72
C GLU A 116 18.65 12.37 10.23
N LEU A 117 17.78 12.63 11.21
CA LEU A 117 17.61 13.95 11.86
C LEU A 117 18.39 14.01 13.18
#